data_AF-A0AAD9KCW6-F1
#
_entry.id   AF-A0AAD9KCW6-F1
#
_cell.length_a   1.000
_cell.length_b   1.000
_cell.length_c   1.000
_cell.angle_alpha   90.00
_cell.angle_beta   90.00
_cell.angle_gamma   90.00
#
_symmetry.space_group_name_H-M   'P 1'
#
loop_
_entity.id
_entity.type
_entity.pdbx_description
1 polymer ?
#
loop_
_entity_poly.entity_id
_entity_poly.type
_entity_poly.pdbx_seq_one_letter_code
_entity_poly.pdbx_strand_id
1 'polypeptide(L)'
;MKDIVENLAQHLNNKLRRDFEKPIAREAKTKPKAFWKYVKSQTTTREGLRPLEKPNGELAKNDTDKAQVLNTFFASVFTRENKESIPKLTDRKYNQPIEDRNITYRDVEKALTKLKTEKSPGTVQIPRVLKECYPTHTDIQEIPRRRPST
;
A
#
# COMPACT_ATOMS: atom_id res chain seq x y z
N MET A 1 8.85 -47.24 -22.36
CA MET A 1 9.91 -46.33 -21.84
C MET A 1 9.43 -44.89 -21.67
N LYS A 2 8.76 -44.28 -22.67
CA LYS A 2 8.23 -42.91 -22.56
C LYS A 2 7.29 -42.70 -21.36
N ASP A 3 6.34 -43.60 -21.13
CA ASP A 3 5.33 -43.46 -20.05
C ASP A 3 5.94 -43.55 -18.63
N ILE A 4 7.02 -44.30 -18.48
CA ILE A 4 7.72 -44.46 -17.18
C ILE A 4 8.47 -43.17 -16.83
N VAL A 5 9.15 -42.57 -17.83
CA VAL A 5 9.87 -41.31 -17.65
C VAL A 5 8.90 -40.16 -17.37
N GLU A 6 7.75 -40.12 -18.06
CA GLU A 6 6.71 -39.11 -17.87
C GLU A 6 6.07 -39.19 -16.47
N ASN A 7 5.76 -40.40 -16.00
CA ASN A 7 5.25 -40.61 -14.65
C ASN A 7 6.27 -40.21 -13.56
N LEU A 8 7.55 -40.54 -13.76
CA LEU A 8 8.63 -40.15 -12.86
C LEU A 8 8.81 -38.63 -12.79
N ALA A 9 8.75 -37.94 -13.93
CA ALA A 9 8.83 -36.49 -14.01
C ALA A 9 7.64 -35.81 -13.29
N GLN A 10 6.43 -36.34 -13.48
CA GLN A 10 5.24 -35.83 -12.80
C GLN A 10 5.33 -36.03 -11.27
N HIS A 11 5.81 -37.20 -10.83
CA HIS A 11 6.03 -37.48 -9.41
C HIS A 11 7.04 -36.49 -8.79
N LEU A 12 8.16 -36.26 -9.47
CA LEU A 12 9.18 -35.31 -9.02
C LEU A 12 8.63 -33.88 -8.95
N ASN A 13 7.88 -33.43 -9.96
CA ASN A 13 7.22 -32.12 -9.95
C ASN A 13 6.26 -31.96 -8.77
N ASN A 14 5.42 -32.97 -8.52
CA ASN A 14 4.49 -32.95 -7.38
C ASN A 14 5.22 -32.90 -6.04
N LYS A 15 6.35 -33.62 -5.93
CA LYS A 15 7.19 -33.61 -4.71
C LYS A 15 7.81 -32.23 -4.50
N LEU A 16 8.46 -31.67 -5.51
CA LEU A 16 9.08 -30.34 -5.45
C LEU A 16 8.05 -29.26 -5.10
N ARG A 17 6.86 -29.32 -5.71
CA ARG A 17 5.78 -28.38 -5.40
C ARG A 17 5.33 -28.47 -3.94
N ARG A 18 5.12 -29.68 -3.43
CA ARG A 18 4.77 -29.90 -2.01
C ARG A 18 5.86 -29.40 -1.06
N ASP A 19 7.11 -29.66 -1.37
CA ASP A 19 8.23 -29.25 -0.50
C ASP A 19 8.39 -27.72 -0.46
N PHE A 20 8.06 -27.03 -1.56
CA PHE A 20 7.97 -25.57 -1.60
C PHE A 20 6.73 -25.00 -0.88
N GLU A 21 5.56 -25.62 -1.03
CA GLU A 21 4.30 -25.17 -0.42
C GLU A 21 4.26 -25.39 1.11
N LYS A 22 4.87 -26.46 1.62
CA LYS A 22 4.92 -26.81 3.05
C LYS A 22 5.32 -25.65 3.97
N PRO A 23 6.48 -24.97 3.78
CA PRO A 23 6.87 -23.86 4.63
C PRO A 23 5.93 -22.65 4.51
N ILE A 24 5.42 -22.38 3.31
CA ILE A 24 4.48 -21.27 3.05
C ILE A 24 3.16 -21.49 3.81
N ALA A 25 2.65 -22.72 3.82
CA ALA A 25 1.45 -23.09 4.55
C ALA A 25 1.66 -23.05 6.08
N ARG A 26 2.79 -23.57 6.57
CA ARG A 26 3.13 -23.54 8.01
C ARG A 26 3.25 -22.11 8.53
N GLU A 27 3.86 -21.22 7.75
CA GLU A 27 4.09 -19.83 8.12
C GLU A 27 2.97 -18.88 7.66
N ALA A 28 1.84 -19.39 7.15
CA ALA A 28 0.79 -18.54 6.59
C ALA A 28 0.25 -17.49 7.60
N LYS A 29 0.19 -17.85 8.89
CA LYS A 29 -0.26 -16.94 9.96
C LYS A 29 0.81 -15.93 10.38
N THR A 30 2.09 -16.30 10.35
CA THR A 30 3.21 -15.46 10.81
C THR A 30 3.77 -14.60 9.68
N LYS A 31 3.83 -15.12 8.45
CA LYS A 31 4.28 -14.45 7.22
C LYS A 31 3.20 -14.51 6.12
N PRO A 32 2.05 -13.85 6.31
CA PRO A 32 0.92 -13.92 5.37
C PRO A 32 1.27 -13.46 3.95
N LYS A 33 2.29 -12.61 3.78
CA LYS A 33 2.73 -12.13 2.46
C LYS A 33 3.30 -13.22 1.57
N ALA A 34 4.03 -14.19 2.13
CA ALA A 34 4.58 -15.30 1.36
C ALA A 34 3.45 -16.16 0.80
N PHE A 35 2.43 -16.41 1.63
CA PHE A 35 1.21 -17.11 1.26
C PHE A 35 0.44 -16.38 0.16
N TRP A 36 0.12 -15.09 0.34
CA TRP A 36 -0.61 -14.33 -0.67
C TRP A 36 0.17 -14.13 -1.97
N LYS A 37 1.50 -14.03 -1.91
CA LYS A 37 2.37 -14.02 -3.10
C LYS A 37 2.26 -15.34 -3.87
N TYR A 38 2.26 -16.47 -3.17
CA TYR A 38 2.07 -17.79 -3.78
C TYR A 38 0.69 -17.91 -4.42
N VAL A 39 -0.39 -17.60 -3.69
CA VAL A 39 -1.77 -17.61 -4.22
C VAL A 39 -1.89 -16.74 -5.48
N LYS A 40 -1.34 -15.52 -5.44
CA LYS A 40 -1.33 -14.63 -6.60
C LYS A 40 -0.59 -15.24 -7.80
N SER A 41 0.53 -15.93 -7.58
CA SER A 41 1.28 -16.60 -8.65
C SER A 41 0.54 -17.77 -9.29
N GLN A 42 -0.37 -18.42 -8.53
CA GLN A 42 -1.18 -19.53 -9.02
C GLN A 42 -2.50 -19.08 -9.65
N THR A 43 -2.91 -17.82 -9.43
CA THR A 43 -4.19 -17.30 -9.92
C THR A 43 -3.97 -16.56 -11.24
N THR A 44 -4.66 -16.98 -12.30
CA THR A 44 -4.68 -16.31 -13.62
C THR A 44 -5.59 -15.08 -13.60
N THR A 45 -5.48 -14.22 -12.60
CA THR A 45 -6.24 -12.97 -12.59
C THR A 45 -5.63 -12.06 -13.66
N ARG A 46 -6.40 -11.72 -14.70
CA ARG A 46 -5.99 -10.67 -15.66
C ARG A 46 -5.84 -9.39 -14.85
N GLU A 47 -4.62 -8.90 -14.67
CA GLU A 47 -4.31 -7.72 -13.84
C GLU A 47 -4.86 -6.39 -14.42
N GLY A 48 -5.77 -6.44 -15.39
CA GLY A 48 -6.34 -5.27 -16.05
C GLY A 48 -7.86 -5.35 -16.19
N LEU A 49 -8.50 -4.19 -16.04
CA LEU A 49 -9.89 -4.01 -16.44
C LEU A 49 -10.06 -4.42 -17.91
N ARG A 50 -11.14 -5.16 -18.20
CA ARG A 50 -11.56 -5.44 -19.58
C ARG A 50 -11.80 -4.10 -20.32
N PRO A 51 -11.65 -4.06 -21.65
CA PRO A 51 -11.93 -2.84 -22.41
C PRO A 51 -13.32 -2.30 -22.06
N LEU A 52 -13.39 -1.01 -21.78
CA LEU A 52 -14.63 -0.31 -21.44
C LEU A 52 -15.18 0.38 -22.69
N GLU A 53 -16.50 0.39 -22.85
CA GLU A 53 -17.13 1.13 -23.93
C GLU A 53 -17.20 2.62 -23.57
N LYS A 54 -16.69 3.46 -24.48
CA LYS A 54 -16.77 4.92 -24.39
C LYS A 54 -18.16 5.38 -24.86
N PRO A 55 -18.60 6.60 -24.49
CA PRO A 55 -19.87 7.16 -24.98
C PRO A 55 -19.97 7.29 -26.51
N ASN A 56 -18.83 7.33 -27.21
CA ASN A 56 -18.75 7.37 -28.68
C ASN A 56 -18.79 5.96 -29.33
N GLY A 57 -18.99 4.89 -28.56
CA GLY A 57 -19.04 3.49 -29.04
C GLY A 57 -17.66 2.83 -29.24
N GLU A 58 -16.56 3.54 -28.97
CA GLU A 58 -15.22 2.98 -29.06
C GLU A 58 -14.81 2.25 -27.78
N LEU A 59 -13.92 1.25 -27.90
CA LEU A 59 -13.39 0.52 -26.73
C LEU A 59 -12.11 1.18 -26.18
N ALA A 60 -12.14 1.56 -24.91
CA ALA A 60 -10.99 1.98 -24.13
C ALA A 60 -10.09 0.78 -23.79
N LYS A 61 -9.00 0.60 -24.55
CA LYS A 61 -8.04 -0.50 -24.38
C LYS A 61 -6.90 -0.17 -23.40
N ASN A 62 -6.44 1.07 -23.41
CA ASN A 62 -5.36 1.56 -22.56
C ASN A 62 -5.86 1.94 -21.16
N ASP A 63 -5.00 1.86 -20.15
CA ASP A 63 -5.42 2.11 -18.76
C ASP A 63 -5.77 3.58 -18.50
N THR A 64 -5.11 4.53 -19.16
CA THR A 64 -5.46 5.96 -19.12
C THR A 64 -6.87 6.20 -19.65
N ASP A 65 -7.21 5.62 -20.79
CA ASP A 65 -8.54 5.73 -21.39
C ASP A 65 -9.61 5.14 -20.47
N LYS A 66 -9.36 3.95 -19.90
CA LYS A 66 -10.29 3.32 -18.95
C LYS A 66 -10.50 4.19 -17.71
N ALA A 67 -9.42 4.77 -17.18
CA ALA A 67 -9.50 5.68 -16.04
C ALA A 67 -10.35 6.91 -16.35
N GLN A 68 -10.24 7.47 -17.55
CA GLN A 68 -11.02 8.64 -17.95
C GLN A 68 -12.51 8.30 -18.14
N VAL A 69 -12.82 7.14 -18.73
CA VAL A 69 -14.21 6.64 -18.84
C VAL A 69 -14.83 6.46 -17.46
N LEU A 70 -14.13 5.79 -16.53
CA LEU A 70 -14.60 5.60 -15.16
C LEU A 70 -14.76 6.93 -14.42
N ASN A 71 -13.80 7.85 -14.56
CA ASN A 71 -13.89 9.16 -13.92
C ASN A 71 -15.13 9.92 -14.39
N THR A 72 -15.41 9.89 -15.69
CA THR A 72 -16.58 10.56 -16.28
C THR A 72 -17.89 9.92 -15.80
N PHE A 73 -17.93 8.59 -15.71
CA PHE A 73 -19.08 7.86 -15.16
C PHE A 73 -19.30 8.15 -13.68
N PHE A 74 -18.26 8.12 -12.86
CA PHE A 74 -18.40 8.45 -11.45
C PHE A 74 -18.83 9.91 -11.26
N ALA A 75 -18.24 10.84 -12.03
CA ALA A 75 -18.66 12.25 -12.04
C ALA A 75 -20.15 12.44 -12.36
N SER A 76 -20.73 11.61 -13.23
CA SER A 76 -22.13 11.76 -13.64
C SER A 76 -23.13 11.22 -12.62
N VAL A 77 -22.75 10.21 -11.81
CA VAL A 77 -23.62 9.66 -10.76
C VAL A 77 -23.53 10.43 -9.44
N PHE A 78 -22.56 11.33 -9.29
CA PHE A 78 -22.51 12.21 -8.12
C PHE A 78 -23.70 13.17 -8.10
N THR A 79 -24.34 13.27 -6.94
CA THR A 79 -25.41 14.22 -6.71
C THR A 79 -24.84 15.64 -6.68
N ARG A 80 -25.46 16.56 -7.42
CA ARG A 80 -25.16 17.99 -7.30
C ARG A 80 -25.84 18.51 -6.04
N GLU A 81 -25.09 18.61 -4.95
CA GLU A 81 -25.62 19.11 -3.69
C GLU A 81 -26.04 20.58 -3.81
N ASN A 82 -27.20 20.91 -3.23
CA ASN A 82 -27.63 22.29 -3.10
C ASN A 82 -26.81 22.99 -2.00
N LYS A 83 -25.97 23.95 -2.41
CA LYS A 83 -25.14 24.74 -1.49
C LYS A 83 -25.91 25.85 -0.78
N GLU A 84 -27.16 26.11 -1.17
CA GLU A 84 -27.99 27.17 -0.58
C GLU A 84 -28.49 26.80 0.82
N SER A 85 -28.62 25.51 1.14
CA SER A 85 -29.10 25.02 2.44
C SER A 85 -28.03 24.28 3.23
N ILE A 86 -26.78 24.73 3.18
CA ILE A 86 -25.74 24.19 4.07
C ILE A 86 -26.08 24.62 5.51
N PRO A 87 -26.36 23.69 6.44
CA PRO A 87 -26.67 24.04 7.82
C PRO A 87 -25.44 24.72 8.44
N LYS A 88 -25.66 25.90 9.03
CA LYS A 88 -24.61 26.58 9.80
C LYS A 88 -24.27 25.72 11.00
N LEU A 89 -23.04 25.20 11.02
CA LEU A 89 -22.47 24.58 12.21
C LEU A 89 -22.37 25.66 13.28
N THR A 90 -23.18 25.53 14.33
CA THR A 90 -23.06 26.34 15.54
C THR A 90 -21.91 25.84 16.38
N ASP A 91 -21.18 26.75 17.03
CA ASP A 91 -20.12 26.38 17.95
C ASP A 91 -20.68 25.47 19.03
N ARG A 92 -20.14 24.24 19.09
CA ARG A 92 -20.52 23.28 20.12
C ARG A 92 -19.83 23.69 21.41
N LYS A 93 -20.57 23.70 22.52
CA LYS A 93 -19.96 23.81 23.85
C LYS A 93 -19.07 22.59 24.08
N TYR A 94 -17.77 22.81 24.11
CA TYR A 94 -16.79 21.82 24.53
C TYR A 94 -16.33 22.17 25.94
N ASN A 95 -16.14 21.14 26.78
CA ASN A 95 -15.64 21.34 28.13
C ASN A 95 -14.13 21.62 28.12
N GLN A 96 -13.42 21.09 27.12
CA GLN A 96 -11.98 21.26 26.93
C GLN A 96 -11.67 21.35 25.43
N PRO A 97 -10.97 22.40 24.96
CA PRO A 97 -10.45 22.42 23.60
C PRO A 97 -9.35 21.37 23.44
N ILE A 98 -9.17 20.85 22.22
CA ILE A 98 -8.00 20.03 21.92
C ILE A 98 -6.79 20.97 21.94
N GLU A 99 -5.89 20.77 22.91
CA GLU A 99 -4.64 21.49 23.00
C GLU A 99 -3.67 21.03 21.91
N ASP A 100 -2.82 21.95 21.46
CA ASP A 100 -1.73 21.63 20.52
C ASP A 100 -0.79 20.61 21.17
N ARG A 101 -0.74 19.42 20.59
CA ARG A 101 0.13 18.35 21.09
C ARG A 101 1.56 18.62 20.63
N ASN A 102 2.43 18.93 21.59
CA ASN A 102 3.88 19.01 21.33
C ASN A 102 4.44 17.61 21.02
N ILE A 103 4.86 17.41 19.77
CA ILE A 103 5.55 16.19 19.33
C ILE A 103 7.03 16.33 19.69
N THR A 104 7.53 15.48 20.59
CA THR A 104 8.94 15.50 20.99
C THR A 104 9.79 14.59 20.12
N TYR A 105 11.11 14.80 20.10
CA TYR A 105 12.05 13.91 19.40
C TYR A 105 11.91 12.44 19.82
N ARG A 106 11.71 12.18 21.11
CA ARG A 106 11.51 10.82 21.66
C ARG A 106 10.25 10.15 21.11
N ASP A 107 9.19 10.92 20.86
CA ASP A 107 7.96 10.40 20.27
C ASP A 107 8.20 9.96 18.82
N VAL A 108 8.97 10.75 18.07
CA VAL A 108 9.36 10.43 16.69
C VAL A 108 10.28 9.21 16.66
N GLU A 109 11.29 9.14 17.53
CA GLU A 109 12.18 7.98 17.68
C GLU A 109 11.39 6.69 17.99
N LYS A 110 10.47 6.76 18.95
CA LYS A 110 9.60 5.64 19.31
C LYS A 110 8.71 5.20 18.15
N ALA A 111 8.24 6.13 17.33
CA ALA A 111 7.47 5.82 16.13
C ALA A 111 8.35 5.16 15.05
N LEU A 112 9.55 5.69 14.81
CA LEU A 112 10.49 5.17 13.82
C LEU A 112 11.02 3.78 14.19
N THR A 113 11.35 3.53 15.46
CA THR A 113 11.77 2.20 15.95
C THR A 113 10.69 1.13 15.80
N LYS A 114 9.41 1.48 15.94
CA LYS A 114 8.27 0.57 15.71
C LYS A 114 7.82 0.47 14.25
N LEU A 115 8.35 1.33 13.38
CA LEU A 115 8.01 1.33 11.97
C LEU A 115 8.46 0.04 11.29
N LYS A 116 7.52 -0.58 10.56
CA LYS A 116 7.70 -1.82 9.81
C LYS A 116 8.01 -1.50 8.36
N THR A 117 9.27 -1.68 7.94
CA THR A 117 9.74 -1.33 6.59
C THR A 117 9.13 -2.21 5.51
N GLU A 118 8.62 -3.38 5.89
CA GLU A 118 7.92 -4.27 4.98
C GLU A 118 6.50 -3.78 4.68
N LYS A 119 5.86 -2.97 5.52
CA LYS A 119 4.48 -2.56 5.28
C LYS A 119 4.39 -1.67 4.04
N SER A 120 3.25 -1.76 3.35
CA SER A 120 3.04 -1.01 2.11
C SER A 120 3.24 0.47 2.39
N PRO A 121 4.22 1.12 1.75
CA PRO A 121 4.22 2.57 1.68
C PRO A 121 2.91 2.99 1.00
N GLY A 122 2.35 4.13 1.39
CA GLY A 122 1.31 4.76 0.56
C GLY A 122 1.90 5.19 -0.79
N THR A 123 1.33 6.22 -1.40
CA THR A 123 1.80 6.79 -2.68
C THR A 123 3.29 7.21 -2.69
N VAL A 124 3.96 7.22 -1.53
CA VAL A 124 5.38 7.54 -1.39
C VAL A 124 6.08 6.43 -0.59
N GLN A 125 7.22 5.94 -1.11
CA GLN A 125 8.04 4.83 -0.60
C GLN A 125 8.86 5.20 0.67
N ILE A 126 8.19 5.82 1.64
CA ILE A 126 8.78 6.52 2.79
C ILE A 126 9.24 5.59 3.93
N PRO A 127 8.56 4.47 4.29
CA PRO A 127 8.86 3.78 5.54
C PRO A 127 10.26 3.20 5.66
N ARG A 128 10.84 2.74 4.54
CA ARG A 128 12.22 2.22 4.51
C ARG A 128 13.24 3.36 4.61
N VAL A 129 13.05 4.42 3.83
CA VAL A 129 13.92 5.61 3.84
C VAL A 129 13.96 6.24 5.23
N LEU A 130 12.81 6.42 5.89
CA LEU A 130 12.78 6.99 7.23
C LEU A 130 13.47 6.11 8.28
N LYS A 131 13.41 4.79 8.13
CA LYS A 131 14.07 3.86 9.05
C LYS A 131 15.58 3.88 8.90
N GLU A 132 16.07 3.94 7.65
CA GLU A 132 17.49 3.90 7.31
C GLU A 132 18.17 5.27 7.50
N CYS A 133 17.46 6.37 7.25
CA CYS A 133 17.98 7.72 7.43
C CYS A 133 17.86 8.25 8.87
N TYR A 134 17.15 7.53 9.76
CA TYR A 134 17.13 7.89 11.18
C TYR A 134 18.47 7.50 11.82
N PRO A 135 19.24 8.46 12.37
CA PRO A 135 20.55 8.18 12.91
C PRO A 135 20.43 7.30 14.16
N THR A 136 20.81 6.04 14.04
CA THR A 136 21.06 5.17 15.20
C THR A 136 22.36 5.63 15.85
N HIS A 137 22.25 6.61 16.77
CA HIS A 137 23.25 7.00 17.77
C HIS A 137 24.72 6.64 17.47
N THR A 138 25.44 7.49 16.73
CA THR A 138 26.73 8.10 17.11
C THR A 138 27.07 9.14 16.03
N ASP A 139 27.62 10.28 16.43
CA ASP A 139 28.12 11.36 15.55
C ASP A 139 27.10 12.37 14.98
N ILE A 140 26.18 12.86 15.81
CA ILE A 140 25.75 14.26 15.64
C ILE A 140 26.80 15.13 16.33
N GLN A 141 27.94 15.35 15.67
CA GLN A 141 28.78 16.48 16.03
C GLN A 141 27.97 17.76 15.83
N GLU A 142 28.01 18.62 16.84
CA GLU A 142 27.25 19.86 16.95
C GLU A 142 27.21 20.63 15.63
N ILE A 143 26.02 20.81 15.06
CA ILE A 143 25.82 21.78 13.97
C ILE A 143 26.00 23.17 14.60
N PRO A 144 27.01 23.96 14.20
CA PRO A 144 27.24 25.26 14.83
C PRO A 144 26.07 26.18 14.53
N ARG A 145 25.41 26.65 15.59
CA ARG A 145 24.36 27.67 15.51
C ARG A 145 24.94 28.89 14.80
N ARG A 146 24.47 29.20 13.59
CA ARG A 146 24.83 30.43 12.87
C ARG A 146 24.49 31.61 13.77
N ARG A 147 25.49 32.46 14.06
CA ARG A 147 25.26 33.72 14.76
C ARG A 147 24.28 34.58 13.97
N PRO A 148 23.35 35.28 14.63
CA PRO A 148 22.54 36.29 13.95
C PRO A 148 23.45 37.41 13.44
N SER A 149 23.25 37.82 12.19
CA SER A 149 23.87 39.01 11.62
C SER A 149 23.35 40.26 12.32
N THR A 150 24.27 41.10 12.78
CA THR A 150 24.01 42.49 13.18
C THR A 150 23.41 43.29 12.03
#